data_AF-A0A800JB73-F1
#
_entry.id   AF-A0A800JB73-F1
#
_cell.length_a   1.000
_cell.length_b   1.000
_cell.length_c   1.000
_cell.angle_alpha   90.00
_cell.angle_beta   90.00
_cell.angle_gamma   90.00
#
_symmetry.space_group_name_H-M   'P 1'
#
loop_
_entity.id
_entity.type
_entity.pdbx_description
1 polymer ?
#
loop_
_entity_poly.entity_id
_entity_poly.type
_entity_poly.pdbx_seq_one_letter_code
_entity_poly.pdbx_strand_id
1 'polypeptide(L)' 'GKLDKIIAYCKVDVEVTRDVHLYALENGKLHYDSRSGIKTVSVDWNSQPKKQEPQQMSLF' A
#
# COMPACT_ATOMS: atom_id res chain seq x y z
N GLY A 1 -6.07 -18.35 24.00
CA GLY A 1 -7.36 -17.65 24.23
C GLY A 1 -7.74 -16.78 23.03
N LYS A 2 -8.87 -16.07 23.09
CA LYS A 2 -9.30 -15.14 22.00
C LYS A 2 -8.33 -13.96 21.82
N LEU A 3 -7.74 -13.47 22.91
CA LEU A 3 -6.75 -12.38 22.88
C LEU A 3 -5.46 -12.77 22.16
N ASP A 4 -4.94 -13.98 22.39
CA ASP A 4 -3.73 -14.46 21.71
C ASP A 4 -3.88 -14.48 20.18
N LYS A 5 -5.09 -14.79 19.69
CA LYS A 5 -5.40 -14.76 18.26
C LYS A 5 -5.36 -13.34 17.69
N ILE A 6 -5.85 -12.36 18.45
CA ILE A 6 -5.81 -10.94 18.04
C ILE A 6 -4.37 -10.45 18.00
N ILE A 7 -3.58 -10.76 19.04
CA ILE A 7 -2.16 -10.39 19.08
C ILE A 7 -1.39 -11.02 17.92
N ALA A 8 -1.63 -12.30 17.64
CA ALA A 8 -0.99 -12.99 16.52
C ALA A 8 -1.36 -12.35 15.17
N TYR A 9 -2.65 -12.05 14.96
CA TYR A 9 -3.12 -11.39 13.75
C TYR A 9 -2.45 -10.03 13.54
N CYS A 10 -2.43 -9.17 14.57
CA CYS A 10 -1.80 -7.85 14.47
C CYS A 10 -0.28 -7.92 14.18
N LYS A 11 0.42 -8.92 14.72
CA LYS A 11 1.85 -9.12 14.43
C LYS A 11 2.07 -9.49 12.97
N VAL A 12 1.30 -10.45 12.46
CA VAL A 12 1.39 -10.89 11.07
C VAL A 12 1.08 -9.75 10.11
N ASP A 13 0.07 -8.94 10.39
CA ASP A 13 -0.27 -7.78 9.53
C ASP A 13 0.90 -6.79 9.41
N VAL A 14 1.62 -6.53 10.51
CA VAL A 14 2.79 -5.64 10.50
C VAL A 14 3.97 -6.27 9.76
N GLU A 15 4.23 -7.57 9.97
CA GLU A 15 5.27 -8.32 9.27
C GLU A 15 5.03 -8.33 7.76
N VAL A 16 3.82 -8.68 7.33
CA VAL A 16 3.44 -8.69 5.91
C VAL A 16 3.55 -7.30 5.28
N THR A 17 3.08 -6.25 5.98
CA THR A 17 3.18 -4.88 5.46
C THR A 17 4.65 -4.46 5.27
N ARG A 18 5.53 -4.81 6.22
CA ARG A 18 6.97 -4.54 6.12
C ARG A 18 7.58 -5.28 4.92
N ASP A 19 7.30 -6.56 4.76
CA ASP A 19 7.88 -7.38 3.71
C ASP A 19 7.43 -6.91 2.32
N VAL A 20 6.14 -6.56 2.19
CA VAL A 20 5.60 -5.96 0.97
C VAL A 20 6.29 -4.65 0.64
N HIS A 21 6.53 -3.79 1.64
CA HIS A 21 7.23 -2.52 1.44
C HIS A 21 8.70 -2.72 1.04
N LEU A 22 9.43 -3.62 1.71
CA LEU A 22 10.83 -3.92 1.38
C LEU A 22 10.97 -4.50 -0.03
N TYR A 23 10.11 -5.45 -0.40
CA TYR A 23 10.05 -5.97 -1.77
C TYR A 23 9.84 -4.84 -2.78
N ALA A 24 8.90 -3.94 -2.51
CA ALA A 24 8.59 -2.82 -3.39
C ALA A 24 9.74 -1.81 -3.51
N LEU A 25 10.48 -1.59 -2.44
CA LEU A 25 11.62 -0.70 -2.38
C LEU A 25 12.79 -1.26 -3.19
N GLU A 26 13.02 -2.57 -3.12
CA GLU A 26 14.07 -3.27 -3.89
C GLU A 26 13.72 -3.40 -5.38
N ASN A 27 12.43 -3.66 -5.70
CA ASN A 27 12.01 -4.03 -7.06
C ASN A 27 11.33 -2.89 -7.84
N GLY A 28 11.00 -1.77 -7.18
CA GLY A 28 10.27 -0.64 -7.80
C GLY A 28 8.85 -0.99 -8.26
N LYS A 29 8.28 -2.10 -7.76
CA LYS A 29 6.94 -2.58 -8.15
C LYS A 29 6.26 -3.35 -7.03
N LEU A 30 4.93 -3.36 -7.06
CA LEU A 30 4.07 -4.12 -6.16
C LEU A 30 3.16 -5.06 -6.94
N HIS A 31 2.87 -6.21 -6.34
CA HIS A 31 1.83 -7.11 -6.79
C HIS A 31 0.62 -6.98 -5.87
N TYR A 32 -0.58 -6.93 -6.43
CA TYR A 32 -1.80 -6.88 -5.65
C TYR A 32 -2.90 -7.71 -6.32
N ASP A 33 -3.78 -8.27 -5.50
CA ASP A 33 -4.93 -9.00 -6.00
C ASP A 33 -6.02 -8.03 -6.46
N SER A 34 -6.59 -8.30 -7.63
CA SER A 34 -7.66 -7.53 -8.23
C SER A 34 -8.77 -8.46 -8.66
N ARG A 35 -9.96 -7.92 -8.98
CA ARG A 35 -11.10 -8.72 -9.47
C ARG A 35 -10.78 -9.58 -10.70
N SER A 36 -9.72 -9.26 -11.44
CA SER A 36 -9.28 -9.99 -12.64
C SER A 36 -7.96 -10.75 -12.43
N GLY A 37 -7.58 -11.01 -11.18
CA GLY A 37 -6.33 -11.68 -10.80
C GLY A 37 -5.22 -10.73 -10.35
N ILE A 38 -4.03 -11.29 -10.14
CA ILE A 38 -2.86 -10.56 -9.64
C ILE A 38 -2.37 -9.55 -10.69
N LYS A 39 -2.30 -8.28 -10.28
CA LYS A 39 -1.78 -7.17 -11.08
C LYS A 39 -0.47 -6.67 -10.52
N THR A 40 0.27 -5.95 -11.37
CA THR A 40 1.53 -5.30 -11.01
C THR A 40 1.41 -3.80 -11.18
N VAL A 41 1.89 -3.03 -10.20
CA VAL A 41 1.96 -1.56 -10.27
C VAL A 41 3.39 -1.12 -10.01
N SER A 42 3.90 -0.18 -10.81
CA SER A 42 5.20 0.45 -10.56
C SER A 42 5.06 1.44 -9.42
N VAL A 43 6.02 1.46 -8.50
CA VAL A 43 6.07 2.41 -7.40
C VAL A 43 7.37 3.20 -7.44
N ASP A 44 7.25 4.52 -7.26
CA ASP A 44 8.39 5.41 -7.09
C ASP A 44 8.29 6.11 -5.73
N TRP A 45 9.07 5.60 -4.78
CA TRP A 45 9.14 6.09 -3.40
C TRP A 45 9.84 7.45 -3.27
N ASN A 46 10.54 7.90 -4.31
CA ASN A 46 11.23 9.20 -4.33
C ASN A 46 10.40 10.29 -4.99
N SER A 47 9.24 9.94 -5.57
CA SER A 47 8.37 10.93 -6.19
C SER A 47 7.74 11.83 -5.13
N GLN A 48 8.07 13.13 -5.17
CA GLN A 48 7.33 14.09 -4.39
C GLN A 48 5.92 14.20 -4.97
N PRO A 49 4.86 14.16 -4.15
CA PRO A 49 3.52 14.36 -4.65
C PRO A 49 3.47 15.75 -5.30
N LYS A 50 3.13 15.80 -6.60
CA LYS A 50 2.81 17.06 -7.24
C LYS A 50 1.66 17.66 -6.44
N LYS A 51 1.90 18.80 -5.79
CA LYS A 51 0.85 19.62 -5.18
C LYS A 51 -0.18 19.90 -6.27
N GLN A 52 -1.26 19.13 -6.32
CA GLN A 52 -2.41 19.50 -7.12
C GLN A 52 -3.02 20.69 -6.37
N GLU A 53 -2.96 21.86 -7.01
CA GLU A 53 -3.72 23.01 -6.53
C GLU A 53 -5.18 22.56 -6.38
N PRO A 54 -5.86 22.88 -5.26
CA PRO A 54 -7.26 22.55 -5.11
C PRO A 54 -8.01 23.14 -6.30
N GLN A 55 -8.54 22.27 -7.17
CA GLN A 55 -9.43 22.71 -8.23
C GLN A 55 -10.63 23.32 -7.53
N GLN A 56 -10.76 24.65 -7.64
CA GLN A 56 -11.91 25.38 -7.15
C GLN A 56 -13.12 24.85 -7.92
N MET A 57 -13.86 23.93 -7.30
CA MET A 57 -15.17 23.50 -7.79
C MET A 57 -16.06 24.75 -7.75
N SER A 58 -16.31 25.33 -8.91
CA SER A 58 -17.27 26.42 -9.08
C SER A 58 -18.64 25.89 -8.64
N LEU A 59 -19.19 26.48 -7.58
CA LEU A 59 -20.58 26.27 -7.13
C LEU A 59 -21.54 27.23 -7.85
N PHE A 60 -21.26 27.51 -9.12
CA PHE A 60 -22.12 28.27 -10.03
C PHE A 60 -22.59 27.37 -11.14
#